data_AF-A0A084U9T0-F1
#
_entry.id   AF-A0A084U9T0-F1
#
_cell.length_a   1.000
_cell.length_b   1.000
_cell.length_c   1.000
_cell.angle_alpha   90.00
_cell.angle_beta   90.00
_cell.angle_gamma   90.00
#
_symmetry.space_group_name_H-M   'P 1'
#
loop_
_entity.id
_entity.type
_entity.pdbx_description
1 polymer ?
#
loop_
_entity_poly.entity_id
_entity_poly.type
_entity_poly.pdbx_seq_one_letter_code
_entity_poly.pdbx_strand_id
1 'polypeptide(L)'
;MILLLAVNDSYPARELHRQEAFVRIDVKEMSERLAHDPAFSSYDFWRAFKRLDDELYQLSRSNAPIPMDLIYGRAIIQRAAQLRQ
;
A
#
# COMPACT_ATOMS: atom_id res chain seq x y z
N MET A 1 -31.05 7.67 -27.01
CA MET A 1 -31.07 6.31 -27.56
C MET A 1 -30.36 6.33 -28.91
N ILE A 2 -29.10 5.84 -28.91
CA ILE A 2 -28.36 5.13 -29.99
C ILE A 2 -27.96 5.96 -31.24
N LEU A 3 -26.77 5.92 -31.87
CA LEU A 3 -25.40 5.34 -31.69
C LEU A 3 -24.65 5.76 -33.00
N LEU A 4 -23.55 6.54 -32.97
CA LEU A 4 -22.14 6.17 -33.21
C LEU A 4 -21.63 6.19 -34.69
N LEU A 5 -20.37 6.64 -34.83
CA LEU A 5 -19.39 6.48 -35.94
C LEU A 5 -19.52 7.45 -37.14
N ALA A 6 -18.49 8.09 -37.68
CA ALA A 6 -17.04 8.12 -37.43
C ALA A 6 -16.47 9.34 -38.20
N VAL A 7 -15.44 10.02 -37.66
CA VAL A 7 -14.40 10.67 -38.49
C VAL A 7 -13.06 10.44 -37.81
N ASN A 8 -12.22 9.75 -38.54
CA ASN A 8 -10.84 9.40 -38.28
C ASN A 8 -9.97 10.62 -38.61
N ASP A 9 -9.15 11.13 -37.67
CA ASP A 9 -7.74 11.45 -37.93
C ASP A 9 -6.98 11.93 -36.68
N SER A 10 -5.83 11.28 -36.44
CA SER A 10 -4.65 11.85 -35.77
C SER A 10 -4.68 12.16 -34.25
N TYR A 11 -4.75 11.12 -33.42
CA TYR A 11 -3.95 11.09 -32.18
C TYR A 11 -2.95 9.94 -32.30
N PRO A 12 -1.62 10.20 -32.32
CA PRO A 12 -0.65 9.12 -32.42
C PRO A 12 -0.76 8.24 -31.18
N ALA A 13 -1.12 6.97 -31.40
CA ALA A 13 -1.24 5.90 -30.42
C ALA A 13 0.14 5.43 -29.91
N ARG A 14 1.01 6.37 -29.56
CA ARG A 14 2.32 6.13 -28.95
C ARG A 14 2.47 7.21 -27.88
N GLU A 15 2.77 6.80 -26.66
CA GLU A 15 3.17 7.65 -25.53
C GLU A 15 2.13 8.02 -24.43
N LEU A 16 1.19 7.15 -24.02
CA LEU A 16 0.55 7.29 -22.68
C LEU A 16 0.13 5.94 -22.03
N HIS A 17 0.88 4.86 -22.28
CA HIS A 17 0.83 3.65 -21.43
C HIS A 17 2.09 3.55 -20.56
N ARG A 18 2.48 4.65 -19.90
CA ARG A 18 3.20 4.50 -18.63
C ARG A 18 2.17 3.95 -17.68
N GLN A 19 2.16 2.63 -17.57
CA GLN A 19 1.36 1.85 -16.64
C GLN A 19 1.18 2.65 -15.36
N GLU A 20 -0.05 3.07 -15.06
CA GLU A 20 -0.47 3.10 -13.66
C GLU A 20 -0.33 1.64 -13.22
N ALA A 21 0.88 1.26 -12.81
CA ALA A 21 1.15 -0.05 -12.26
C ALA A 21 0.30 -0.09 -11.00
N PHE A 22 -0.87 -0.70 -11.10
CA PHE A 22 -1.73 -0.93 -9.95
C PHE A 22 -0.88 -1.64 -8.91
N VAL A 23 -0.48 -0.89 -7.86
CA VAL A 23 0.39 -1.41 -6.82
C VAL A 23 -0.47 -2.38 -6.01
N ARG A 24 -0.40 -3.65 -6.38
CA ARG A 24 -1.04 -4.71 -5.62
C ARG A 24 -0.25 -4.89 -4.33
N ILE A 25 -0.86 -4.51 -3.22
CA ILE A 25 -0.30 -4.77 -1.90
C ILE A 25 -0.52 -6.24 -1.56
N ASP A 26 0.54 -7.04 -1.63
CA ASP A 26 0.55 -8.40 -1.14
C ASP A 26 1.10 -8.43 0.29
N VAL A 27 0.19 -8.40 1.26
CA VAL A 27 0.56 -8.37 2.70
C VAL A 27 1.43 -9.57 3.07
N LYS A 28 1.20 -10.75 2.47
CA LYS A 28 1.97 -11.96 2.77
C LYS A 28 3.41 -11.79 2.27
N GLU A 29 3.59 -11.55 0.98
CA GLU A 29 4.92 -11.41 0.37
C GLU A 29 5.72 -10.30 1.04
N MET A 30 5.10 -9.14 1.25
CA MET A 30 5.77 -7.99 1.85
C MET A 30 6.16 -8.26 3.31
N SER A 31 5.30 -8.93 4.09
CA SER A 31 5.62 -9.29 5.48
C SER A 31 6.77 -10.30 5.58
N GLU A 32 6.80 -11.30 4.69
CA GLU A 32 7.86 -12.31 4.63
C GLU A 32 9.19 -11.66 4.26
N ARG A 33 9.21 -10.83 3.21
CA ARG A 33 10.40 -10.07 2.80
C ARG A 33 10.93 -9.19 3.92
N LEU A 34 10.05 -8.46 4.60
CA LEU A 34 10.45 -7.56 5.68
C LEU A 34 10.99 -8.34 6.89
N ALA A 35 10.36 -9.45 7.29
CA ALA A 35 10.80 -10.26 8.43
C ALA A 35 12.24 -10.80 8.28
N HIS A 36 12.60 -11.18 7.05
CA HIS A 36 13.90 -11.73 6.70
C HIS A 36 14.96 -10.68 6.34
N ASP A 37 14.59 -9.40 6.26
CA ASP A 37 15.53 -8.33 5.96
C ASP A 37 16.42 -8.05 7.20
N PRO A 38 17.76 -8.26 7.11
CA PRO A 38 18.67 -8.05 8.23
C PRO A 38 18.88 -6.56 8.55
N ALA A 39 18.47 -5.63 7.69
CA ALA A 39 18.60 -4.20 7.93
C ALA A 39 17.71 -3.69 9.07
N PHE A 40 16.64 -4.43 9.41
CA PHE A 40 15.71 -4.08 10.47
C PHE A 40 15.93 -4.97 11.69
N SER A 41 15.85 -4.41 12.89
CA SER A 41 15.87 -5.13 14.17
C SER A 41 14.45 -5.37 14.68
N SER A 42 14.28 -6.30 15.64
CA SER A 42 12.98 -6.50 16.32
C SER A 42 12.45 -5.22 16.98
N TYR A 43 13.36 -4.33 17.42
CA TYR A 43 12.99 -3.03 17.95
C TYR A 43 12.40 -2.10 16.89
N ASP A 44 12.94 -2.12 15.67
CA ASP A 44 12.41 -1.31 14.57
C ASP A 44 10.98 -1.71 14.21
N PHE A 45 10.68 -3.01 14.20
CA PHE A 45 9.33 -3.53 14.02
C PHE A 45 8.37 -3.02 15.08
N TRP A 46 8.75 -3.17 16.37
CA TRP A 46 7.92 -2.70 17.48
C TRP A 46 7.67 -1.20 17.40
N ARG A 47 8.71 -0.42 17.10
CA ARG A 47 8.64 1.04 17.01
C ARG A 47 7.73 1.49 15.87
N ALA A 48 7.87 0.86 14.70
CA ALA A 48 7.07 1.19 13.53
C ALA A 48 5.60 0.78 13.72
N PHE A 49 5.34 -0.39 14.31
CA PHE A 49 3.98 -0.82 14.66
C PHE A 49 3.31 0.17 15.61
N LYS A 50 4.00 0.56 16.69
CA LYS A 50 3.49 1.54 17.66
C LYS A 50 3.15 2.88 17.00
N ARG A 51 4.05 3.39 16.14
CA ARG A 51 3.80 4.64 15.42
C ARG A 51 2.55 4.59 14.55
N LEU A 52 2.34 3.49 13.81
CA LEU A 52 1.14 3.30 12.99
C LEU A 52 -0.13 3.19 13.83
N ASP A 53 -0.06 2.50 14.98
CA ASP A 53 -1.19 2.36 15.90
C ASP A 53 -1.58 3.72 16.50
N ASP A 54 -0.59 4.53 16.90
CA ASP A 54 -0.79 5.90 17.38
C ASP A 54 -1.44 6.79 16.30
N GLU A 55 -0.98 6.70 15.04
CA GLU A 55 -1.54 7.48 13.93
C GLU A 55 -2.98 7.08 13.61
N LEU A 56 -3.27 5.77 13.56
CA LEU A 56 -4.64 5.27 13.40
C LEU A 56 -5.54 5.71 14.55
N TYR A 57 -5.02 5.70 15.78
CA TYR A 57 -5.76 6.18 16.95
C TYR A 57 -6.13 7.66 16.81
N GLN A 58 -5.19 8.51 16.38
CA GLN A 58 -5.46 9.94 16.16
C GLN A 58 -6.49 10.17 15.04
N LEU A 59 -6.39 9.44 13.93
CA LEU A 59 -7.35 9.52 12.83
C LEU A 59 -8.75 9.08 13.27
N SER A 60 -8.83 7.95 13.99
CA SER A 60 -10.09 7.50 14.58
C SER A 60 -10.66 8.52 15.56
N ARG A 61 -9.82 9.10 16.42
CA ARG A 61 -10.26 10.08 17.43
C ARG A 61 -10.78 11.37 16.83
N SER A 62 -10.22 11.79 15.70
CA SER A 62 -10.61 12.99 14.95
C SER A 62 -11.75 12.75 13.97
N ASN A 63 -12.31 11.53 13.89
CA ASN A 63 -13.27 11.10 12.86
C ASN A 63 -12.77 11.39 11.43
N ALA A 64 -11.45 11.38 11.24
CA ALA A 64 -10.85 11.54 9.93
C ALA A 64 -10.97 10.20 9.15
N PRO A 65 -11.09 10.26 7.82
CA PRO A 65 -10.97 9.06 7.00
C PRO A 65 -9.65 8.35 7.27
N ILE A 66 -9.69 7.03 7.43
CA ILE A 66 -8.49 6.21 7.63
C ILE A 66 -7.94 5.79 6.26
N PRO A 67 -6.73 6.21 5.88
CA PRO A 67 -6.09 5.75 4.64
C PRO A 67 -5.85 4.24 4.66
N MET A 68 -6.21 3.55 3.57
CA MET A 68 -6.01 2.09 3.46
C MET A 68 -4.53 1.69 3.56
N ASP A 69 -3.62 2.54 3.09
CA ASP A 69 -2.17 2.27 3.16
C ASP A 69 -1.67 2.12 4.61
N LEU A 70 -2.25 2.86 5.56
CA LEU A 70 -1.92 2.71 6.99
C LEU A 70 -2.42 1.37 7.55
N ILE A 71 -3.60 0.94 7.12
CA ILE A 71 -4.15 -0.38 7.50
C ILE A 71 -3.25 -1.49 6.96
N TYR A 72 -2.87 -1.42 5.69
CA TYR A 72 -1.98 -2.40 5.08
C TYR A 72 -0.58 -2.37 5.70
N GLY A 73 0.00 -1.19 5.90
CA GLY A 73 1.29 -1.03 6.56
C GLY A 73 1.29 -1.64 7.95
N ARG A 74 0.25 -1.41 8.75
CA ARG A 74 0.12 -1.99 10.09
C ARG A 74 0.06 -3.52 10.03
N ALA A 75 -0.74 -4.07 9.12
CA ALA A 75 -0.86 -5.51 8.95
C ALA A 75 0.47 -6.15 8.52
N ILE A 76 1.20 -5.52 7.59
CA ILE A 76 2.51 -5.99 7.11
C ILE A 76 3.52 -6.03 8.27
N ILE A 77 3.64 -4.93 9.02
CA ILE A 77 4.62 -4.83 10.12
C ILE A 77 4.26 -5.80 11.25
N GLN A 78 2.99 -5.89 11.63
CA GLN A 78 2.53 -6.82 12.66
C GLN A 78 2.88 -8.27 12.28
N ARG A 79 2.57 -8.67 11.04
CA ARG A 79 2.85 -10.01 10.55
C ARG A 79 4.35 -10.29 10.44
N ALA A 80 5.13 -9.32 9.94
CA ALA A 80 6.58 -9.46 9.84
C ALA A 80 7.22 -9.65 11.23
N ALA A 81 6.76 -8.89 12.23
CA ALA A 81 7.22 -9.03 13.61
C ALA A 81 6.91 -10.42 14.21
N GLN A 82 5.75 -10.99 13.87
CA GLN A 82 5.36 -12.34 14.29
C GLN A 82 6.18 -13.44 13.61
N LEU A 83 6.51 -13.27 12.32
CA LEU A 83 7.29 -14.24 11.54
C LEU A 83 8.76 -14.32 11.97
N ARG A 84 9.27 -13.27 12.63
CA ARG A 84 10.67 -13.19 13.08
C ARG A 84 10.92 -13.84 14.46
N GLN A 85 9.86 -14.04 15.26
CA GLN A 85 9.94 -14.70 16.58
C GLN A 85 10.12 -16.20 16.42
#